data_AF-A0A9W4NYB4-F1
#
_entry.id   AF-A0A9W4NYB4-F1
#
_cell.length_a   1.000
_cell.length_b   1.000
_cell.length_c   1.000
_cell.angle_alpha   90.00
_cell.angle_beta   90.00
_cell.angle_gamma   90.00
#
_symmetry.space_group_name_H-M   'P 1'
#
loop_
_entity.id
_entity.type
_entity.pdbx_description
1 polymer ?
#
loop_
_entity_poly.entity_id
_entity_poly.type
_entity_poly.pdbx_seq_one_letter_code
_entity_poly.pdbx_strand_id
1 'polypeptide(L)'
;MSKKKEGYALDTQADESDSFDTITALVAEDHGHDIKLRTMSWHKTACLLAGEQVCLAIMAQSWSLSVLGWVPGIITMVLCCILFWFTSITMHKYIMKYPQIKDICDFGYYIFGRSKAAYVFSGFMLLANNIMLIGFHILTGAKVLNTLSDHSMCTAVFSVIVSIMGIIMSMPRTLHHVSFMSMFSCKCQIHQTQCPY
;
A
#
# COMPACT_ATOMS: atom_id res chain seq x y z
N MET A 1 -6.28 48.47 -15.87
CA MET A 1 -5.12 47.80 -15.25
C MET A 1 -5.44 47.61 -13.77
N SER A 2 -5.84 46.40 -13.36
CA SER A 2 -4.97 45.38 -12.69
C SER A 2 -4.57 45.84 -11.29
N LYS A 3 -4.79 45.14 -10.17
CA LYS A 3 -5.28 43.79 -9.83
C LYS A 3 -5.59 43.87 -8.32
N LYS A 4 -6.81 43.54 -7.87
CA LYS A 4 -7.11 43.39 -6.43
C LYS A 4 -6.82 41.94 -6.04
N LYS A 5 -5.81 41.71 -5.18
CA LYS A 5 -5.56 40.44 -4.52
C LYS A 5 -6.43 40.39 -3.25
N GLU A 6 -7.58 39.72 -3.31
CA GLU A 6 -8.32 39.27 -2.12
C GLU A 6 -9.06 37.98 -2.46
N GLY A 7 -8.84 36.92 -1.67
CA GLY A 7 -9.59 35.67 -1.78
C GLY A 7 -8.77 34.40 -1.49
N TYR A 8 -8.25 34.24 -0.27
CA TYR A 8 -7.79 32.93 0.25
C TYR A 8 -8.07 32.77 1.75
N ALA A 9 -9.22 33.20 2.22
CA ALA A 9 -9.67 32.89 3.59
C ALA A 9 -11.19 33.05 3.66
N LEU A 10 -11.93 31.99 3.29
CA LEU A 10 -13.34 31.73 3.64
C LEU A 10 -13.87 30.57 2.79
N ASP A 11 -13.54 29.33 3.16
CA ASP A 11 -14.44 28.16 3.00
C ASP A 11 -14.00 26.90 3.80
N THR A 12 -13.12 27.02 4.79
CA THR A 12 -12.53 25.84 5.47
C THR A 12 -13.29 25.42 6.73
N GLN A 13 -14.28 26.18 7.20
CA GLN A 13 -14.87 25.95 8.52
C GLN A 13 -16.23 25.24 8.52
N ALA A 14 -16.90 25.11 7.37
CA ALA A 14 -18.19 24.42 7.25
C ALA A 14 -18.09 22.96 6.75
N ASP A 15 -17.04 22.61 6.01
CA ASP A 15 -16.82 21.27 5.44
C ASP A 15 -16.08 20.33 6.44
N GLU A 16 -15.28 20.89 7.37
CA GLU A 16 -14.56 20.10 8.38
C GLU A 16 -15.51 19.53 9.45
N SER A 17 -16.55 20.28 9.87
CA SER A 17 -17.51 19.80 10.86
C SER A 17 -18.36 18.65 10.33
N ASP A 18 -18.82 18.74 9.08
CA ASP A 18 -19.64 17.70 8.45
C ASP A 18 -18.84 16.40 8.21
N SER A 19 -17.58 16.54 7.80
CA SER A 19 -16.66 15.39 7.68
C SER A 19 -16.35 14.77 9.06
N PHE A 20 -16.13 15.57 10.10
CA PHE A 20 -15.86 15.07 11.45
C PHE A 20 -17.08 14.39 12.09
N ASP A 21 -18.28 14.93 11.89
CA ASP A 21 -19.54 14.34 12.36
C ASP A 21 -19.86 13.04 11.61
N THR A 22 -19.64 13.00 10.29
CA THR A 22 -19.78 11.79 9.47
C THR A 22 -18.77 10.71 9.88
N ILE A 23 -17.51 11.11 10.14
CA ILE A 23 -16.47 10.20 10.66
C ILE A 23 -16.87 9.65 12.03
N THR A 24 -17.43 10.48 12.91
CA THR A 24 -17.86 10.09 14.26
C THR A 24 -19.07 9.16 14.22
N ALA A 25 -20.03 9.40 13.33
CA ALA A 25 -21.15 8.50 13.08
C ALA A 25 -20.70 7.14 12.54
N LEU A 26 -19.74 7.12 11.61
CA LEU A 26 -19.13 5.89 11.09
C LEU A 26 -18.32 5.14 12.15
N VAL A 27 -17.68 5.85 13.10
CA VAL A 27 -16.99 5.24 14.24
C VAL A 27 -18.01 4.57 15.16
N ALA A 28 -19.13 5.24 15.47
CA ALA A 28 -20.20 4.69 16.30
C ALA A 28 -20.81 3.41 15.68
N GLU A 29 -20.93 3.34 14.35
CA GLU A 29 -21.35 2.14 13.62
C GLU A 29 -20.30 1.01 13.67
N ASP A 30 -19.00 1.34 13.62
CA ASP A 30 -17.88 0.37 13.69
C ASP A 30 -17.77 -0.28 15.09
N HIS A 31 -18.31 0.35 16.14
CA HIS A 31 -18.37 -0.22 17.49
C HIS A 31 -19.38 -1.38 17.64
N GLY A 32 -20.30 -1.56 16.69
CA GLY A 32 -21.30 -2.63 16.68
C GLY A 32 -20.88 -3.91 15.93
N HIS A 33 -19.76 -3.89 15.20
CA HIS A 33 -19.26 -5.04 14.44
C HIS A 33 -18.17 -5.80 15.23
N ASP A 34 -18.18 -7.14 15.13
CA ASP A 34 -17.21 -8.04 15.78
C ASP A 34 -15.75 -7.78 15.36
N ILE A 35 -15.55 -7.20 14.17
CA ILE A 35 -14.25 -6.80 13.65
C ILE A 35 -14.14 -5.27 13.66
N LYS A 36 -13.49 -4.73 14.70
CA LYS A 36 -13.13 -3.30 14.78
C LYS A 36 -12.02 -2.96 13.79
N LEU A 37 -12.38 -2.37 12.65
CA LEU A 37 -11.45 -2.01 11.57
C LEU A 37 -10.60 -0.77 11.92
N ARG A 38 -11.06 0.10 12.83
CA ARG A 38 -10.39 1.39 13.17
C ARG A 38 -9.46 1.37 14.38
N THR A 39 -9.02 0.21 14.87
CA THR A 39 -8.16 0.12 16.08
C THR A 39 -6.66 0.29 15.83
N MET A 40 -6.23 0.33 14.56
CA MET A 40 -4.81 0.42 14.22
C MET A 40 -4.36 1.88 14.07
N SER A 41 -3.35 2.28 14.83
CA SER A 41 -2.74 3.62 14.69
C SER A 41 -2.18 3.79 13.28
N TRP A 42 -2.43 4.96 12.68
CA TRP A 42 -1.95 5.31 11.34
C TRP A 42 -0.44 5.07 11.15
N HIS A 43 0.36 5.30 12.19
CA HIS A 43 1.82 5.08 12.17
C HIS A 43 2.18 3.61 11.93
N LYS A 44 1.44 2.68 12.55
CA LYS A 44 1.66 1.24 12.40
C LYS A 44 1.34 0.80 10.96
N THR A 45 0.26 1.34 10.40
CA THR A 45 -0.19 1.01 9.04
C THR A 45 0.74 1.59 8.00
N ALA A 46 1.17 2.84 8.19
CA ALA A 46 2.15 3.49 7.33
C ALA A 46 3.49 2.74 7.30
N CYS A 47 4.00 2.32 8.47
CA CYS A 47 5.23 1.54 8.55
C CYS A 47 5.12 0.18 7.84
N LEU A 48 3.99 -0.51 8.01
CA LEU A 48 3.73 -1.79 7.37
C LEU A 48 3.72 -1.65 5.85
N LEU A 49 2.93 -0.71 5.33
CA LEU A 49 2.83 -0.43 3.89
C LEU A 49 4.17 0.05 3.31
N ALA A 50 4.87 0.92 4.01
CA ALA A 50 6.17 1.43 3.55
C ALA A 50 7.22 0.32 3.46
N GLY A 51 7.27 -0.60 4.45
CA GLY A 51 8.21 -1.71 4.43
C GLY A 51 8.03 -2.65 3.24
N GLU A 52 6.78 -2.95 2.90
CA GLU A 52 6.45 -3.76 1.73
C GLU A 52 6.89 -3.08 0.42
N GLN A 53 6.58 -1.79 0.27
CA GLN A 53 6.90 -1.03 -0.94
C GLN A 53 8.42 -0.86 -1.14
N VAL A 54 9.17 -0.66 -0.05
CA VAL A 54 10.64 -0.59 -0.13
C VAL A 54 11.23 -1.94 -0.56
N CYS A 55 10.71 -3.06 -0.04
CA CYS A 55 11.13 -4.40 -0.43
C CYS A 55 10.89 -4.65 -1.93
N LEU A 56 9.67 -4.34 -2.41
CA LEU A 56 9.29 -4.46 -3.82
C LEU A 56 10.21 -3.63 -4.73
N ALA A 57 10.51 -2.39 -4.32
CA ALA A 57 11.38 -1.50 -5.07
C ALA A 57 12.81 -2.06 -5.20
N ILE A 58 13.46 -2.44 -4.09
CA ILE A 58 14.85 -2.94 -4.10
C ILE A 58 14.98 -4.17 -5.00
N MET A 59 14.01 -5.09 -4.91
CA MET A 59 14.01 -6.30 -5.72
C MET A 59 13.82 -6.03 -7.20
N ALA A 60 12.82 -5.23 -7.57
CA ALA A 60 12.55 -4.93 -8.98
C ALA A 60 13.66 -4.06 -9.61
N GLN A 61 14.20 -3.12 -8.86
CA GLN A 61 15.23 -2.19 -9.32
C GLN A 61 16.58 -2.86 -9.49
N SER A 62 16.92 -3.82 -8.64
CA SER A 62 18.20 -4.55 -8.73
C SER A 62 18.43 -5.17 -10.11
N TRP A 63 17.39 -5.76 -10.70
CA TRP A 63 17.46 -6.35 -12.03
C TRP A 63 17.41 -5.30 -13.15
N SER A 64 16.53 -4.29 -13.02
CA SER A 64 16.36 -3.24 -14.02
C SER A 64 17.65 -2.41 -14.23
N LEU A 65 18.36 -2.09 -13.14
CA LEU A 65 19.61 -1.33 -13.19
C LEU A 65 20.73 -2.11 -13.89
N SER A 66 20.73 -3.45 -13.78
CA SER A 66 21.72 -4.29 -14.47
C SER A 66 21.52 -4.34 -15.98
N VAL A 67 20.30 -4.09 -16.47
CA VAL A 67 19.97 -4.20 -17.90
C VAL A 67 20.00 -2.84 -18.60
N LEU A 68 19.44 -1.79 -17.99
CA LEU A 68 19.35 -0.46 -18.59
C LEU A 68 20.55 0.44 -18.25
N GLY A 69 21.27 0.15 -17.15
CA GLY A 69 22.31 1.03 -16.62
C GLY A 69 21.78 2.13 -15.70
N TRP A 70 22.70 2.77 -14.98
CA TRP A 70 22.39 3.70 -13.88
C TRP A 70 21.62 4.95 -14.32
N VAL A 71 22.03 5.58 -15.42
CA VAL A 71 21.46 6.86 -15.88
C VAL A 71 19.96 6.74 -16.25
N PRO A 72 19.54 5.83 -17.15
CA PRO A 72 18.11 5.68 -17.47
C PRO A 72 17.28 5.12 -16.31
N GLY A 73 17.86 4.28 -15.45
CA GLY A 73 17.18 3.76 -14.26
C GLY A 73 16.77 4.87 -13.27
N ILE A 74 17.67 5.82 -13.00
CA ILE A 74 17.37 6.95 -12.10
C ILE A 74 16.30 7.87 -12.71
N ILE A 75 16.38 8.16 -14.01
CA ILE A 75 15.39 9.03 -14.68
C ILE A 75 13.98 8.44 -14.58
N THR A 76 13.84 7.13 -14.85
CA THR A 76 12.55 6.44 -14.76
C THR A 76 12.02 6.33 -13.32
N MET A 77 12.90 6.15 -12.33
CA MET A 77 12.54 6.23 -10.91
C MET A 77 11.93 7.59 -10.54
N VAL A 78 12.59 8.69 -10.92
CA VAL A 78 12.11 10.04 -10.58
C VAL A 78 10.76 10.32 -11.22
N LEU A 79 10.59 9.95 -12.50
CA LEU A 79 9.31 10.10 -13.19
C LEU A 79 8.19 9.30 -12.51
N CYS A 80 8.46 8.05 -12.14
CA CYS A 80 7.50 7.22 -11.41
C CYS A 80 7.14 7.82 -10.04
N CYS A 81 8.14 8.35 -9.31
CA CYS A 81 7.92 9.02 -8.02
C CYS A 81 6.98 10.23 -8.16
N ILE A 82 7.17 11.07 -9.18
CA ILE A 82 6.32 12.24 -9.41
C ILE A 82 4.88 11.82 -9.72
N LEU A 83 4.69 10.80 -10.56
CA LEU A 83 3.36 10.27 -10.89
C LEU A 83 2.66 9.67 -9.66
N PHE A 84 3.39 8.89 -8.86
CA PHE A 84 2.87 8.30 -7.63
C PHE A 84 2.48 9.38 -6.61
N TRP A 85 3.34 10.40 -6.44
CA TRP A 85 3.09 11.53 -5.55
C TRP A 85 1.83 12.30 -5.96
N PHE A 86 1.69 12.62 -7.25
CA PHE A 86 0.52 13.30 -7.78
C PHE A 86 -0.77 12.50 -7.55
N THR A 87 -0.72 11.19 -7.80
CA THR A 87 -1.85 10.28 -7.57
C THR A 87 -2.21 10.21 -6.09
N SER A 88 -1.21 10.10 -5.20
CA SER A 88 -1.39 10.04 -3.75
C SER A 88 -2.07 11.29 -3.20
N ILE A 89 -1.62 12.49 -3.59
CA ILE A 89 -2.26 13.74 -3.15
C ILE A 89 -3.70 13.85 -3.64
N THR A 90 -3.95 13.47 -4.91
CA THR A 90 -5.30 13.54 -5.49
C THR A 90 -6.25 12.59 -4.75
N MET A 91 -5.81 11.35 -4.50
CA MET A 91 -6.60 10.36 -3.78
C MET A 91 -6.84 10.75 -2.34
N HIS A 92 -5.83 11.29 -1.65
CA HIS A 92 -5.96 11.76 -0.27
C HIS A 92 -7.02 12.86 -0.13
N LYS A 93 -7.01 13.87 -1.01
CA LYS A 93 -8.03 14.94 -1.02
C LYS A 93 -9.43 14.39 -1.30
N TYR A 94 -9.55 13.39 -2.16
CA TYR A 94 -10.84 12.78 -2.49
C TYR A 94 -11.43 11.99 -1.31
N ILE A 95 -10.60 11.19 -0.63
CA ILE A 95 -11.03 10.38 0.52
C ILE A 95 -11.46 11.27 1.70
N MET A 96 -10.78 12.40 1.93
CA MET A 96 -11.18 13.36 2.97
C MET A 96 -12.53 14.03 2.68
N LYS A 97 -12.89 14.20 1.40
CA LYS A 97 -14.16 14.78 0.98
C LYS A 97 -15.33 13.78 0.96
N TYR A 98 -15.05 12.50 0.71
CA TYR A 98 -16.08 11.45 0.61
C TYR A 98 -15.73 10.25 1.51
N PRO A 99 -15.86 10.39 2.84
CA PRO A 99 -15.48 9.34 3.80
C PRO A 99 -16.37 8.08 3.71
N GLN A 100 -17.49 8.13 3.01
CA GLN A 100 -18.35 6.97 2.74
C GLN A 100 -17.73 5.96 1.76
N ILE A 101 -16.73 6.37 0.97
CA ILE A 101 -16.07 5.50 -0.02
C ILE A 101 -14.90 4.79 0.68
N LYS A 102 -15.11 3.52 1.05
CA LYS A 102 -14.11 2.70 1.77
C LYS A 102 -13.28 1.82 0.83
N ASP A 103 -13.81 1.50 -0.36
CA ASP A 103 -13.18 0.59 -1.33
C ASP A 103 -12.79 1.30 -2.63
N ILE A 104 -11.69 0.84 -3.22
CA ILE A 104 -11.20 1.39 -4.50
C ILE A 104 -12.12 1.04 -5.69
N CYS A 105 -12.92 -0.02 -5.54
CA CYS A 105 -13.96 -0.40 -6.51
C CYS A 105 -15.06 0.67 -6.58
N ASP A 106 -15.47 1.21 -5.43
CA ASP A 106 -16.43 2.31 -5.36
C ASP A 106 -15.80 3.60 -5.89
N PHE A 107 -14.54 3.89 -5.54
CA PHE A 107 -13.80 5.01 -6.12
C PHE A 107 -13.79 4.97 -7.66
N GLY A 108 -13.54 3.79 -8.26
CA GLY A 108 -13.62 3.57 -9.70
C GLY A 108 -15.03 3.80 -10.27
N TYR A 109 -16.07 3.36 -9.55
CA TYR A 109 -17.47 3.59 -9.95
C TYR A 109 -17.84 5.08 -9.99
N TYR A 110 -17.40 5.85 -9.00
CA TYR A 110 -17.68 7.29 -8.93
C TYR A 110 -16.90 8.09 -9.98
N ILE A 111 -15.65 7.73 -10.28
CA ILE A 111 -14.84 8.39 -11.31
C ILE A 111 -15.36 8.12 -12.73
N PHE A 112 -15.81 6.89 -13.01
CA PHE A 112 -16.31 6.50 -14.33
C PHE A 112 -17.82 6.76 -14.53
N GLY A 113 -18.41 7.68 -13.76
CA GLY A 113 -19.76 8.15 -14.00
C GLY A 113 -20.86 7.10 -13.76
N ARG A 114 -20.73 6.29 -12.70
CA ARG A 114 -21.77 5.34 -12.22
C ARG A 114 -22.03 4.15 -13.15
N SER A 115 -21.06 3.79 -14.00
CA SER A 115 -21.17 2.59 -14.83
C SER A 115 -20.88 1.32 -14.02
N LYS A 116 -21.84 0.38 -13.98
CA LYS A 116 -21.65 -0.94 -13.35
C LYS A 116 -20.50 -1.72 -13.99
N ALA A 117 -20.22 -1.50 -15.28
CA ALA A 117 -19.09 -2.11 -15.96
C ALA A 117 -17.75 -1.63 -15.41
N ALA A 118 -17.64 -0.34 -15.05
CA ALA A 118 -16.42 0.22 -14.46
C ALA A 118 -16.15 -0.31 -13.05
N TYR A 119 -17.20 -0.59 -12.27
CA TYR A 119 -17.08 -1.24 -10.96
C TYR A 119 -16.51 -2.67 -11.10
N VAL A 120 -17.10 -3.49 -11.97
CA VAL A 120 -16.64 -4.87 -12.21
C VAL A 120 -15.22 -4.89 -12.77
N PHE A 121 -14.91 -3.98 -13.71
CA PHE A 121 -13.57 -3.88 -14.27
C PHE A 121 -12.53 -3.46 -13.21
N SER A 122 -12.84 -2.47 -12.37
CA SER A 122 -11.95 -2.02 -11.30
C SER A 122 -11.72 -3.12 -10.25
N GLY A 123 -12.78 -3.86 -9.91
CA GLY A 123 -12.67 -5.03 -9.02
C GLY A 123 -11.82 -6.16 -9.61
N PHE A 124 -11.97 -6.44 -10.90
CA PHE A 124 -11.12 -7.42 -11.60
C PHE A 124 -9.65 -6.98 -11.62
N MET A 125 -9.38 -5.71 -11.92
CA MET A 125 -8.02 -5.17 -11.93
C MET A 125 -7.38 -5.23 -10.53
N LEU A 126 -8.14 -4.89 -9.48
CA LEU A 126 -7.69 -4.99 -8.10
C LEU A 126 -7.37 -6.44 -7.71
N LEU A 127 -8.25 -7.39 -8.05
CA LEU A 127 -8.04 -8.80 -7.78
C LEU A 127 -6.78 -9.32 -8.49
N ALA A 128 -6.62 -8.99 -9.77
CA ALA A 128 -5.45 -9.35 -10.55
C ALA A 128 -4.15 -8.78 -9.94
N ASN A 129 -4.17 -7.53 -9.49
CA ASN A 129 -3.03 -6.90 -8.81
C ASN A 129 -2.65 -7.67 -7.53
N ASN A 130 -3.63 -7.98 -6.68
CA ASN A 130 -3.39 -8.74 -5.44
C ASN A 130 -2.82 -10.14 -5.72
N ILE A 131 -3.32 -10.84 -6.74
CA ILE A 131 -2.80 -12.18 -7.11
C ILE A 131 -1.35 -12.08 -7.59
N MET A 132 -1.03 -11.07 -8.41
CA MET A 132 0.34 -10.82 -8.89
C MET A 132 1.29 -10.52 -7.73
N LEU A 133 0.85 -9.72 -6.77
CA LEU A 133 1.61 -9.37 -5.57
C LEU A 133 1.90 -10.61 -4.70
N ILE A 134 0.89 -11.45 -4.43
CA ILE A 134 1.06 -12.71 -3.71
C ILE A 134 2.01 -13.64 -4.46
N GLY A 135 1.87 -13.75 -5.78
CA GLY A 135 2.78 -14.51 -6.64
C GLY A 135 4.23 -14.02 -6.55
N PHE A 136 4.43 -12.70 -6.50
CA PHE A 136 5.74 -12.08 -6.30
C PHE A 136 6.35 -12.46 -4.95
N HIS A 137 5.58 -12.45 -3.86
CA HIS A 137 6.08 -12.86 -2.54
C HIS A 137 6.48 -14.33 -2.50
N ILE A 138 5.68 -15.21 -3.12
CA ILE A 138 6.00 -16.64 -3.20
C ILE A 138 7.28 -16.85 -4.01
N LEU A 139 7.42 -16.20 -5.16
CA LEU A 139 8.61 -16.28 -6.01
C LEU A 139 9.86 -15.77 -5.29
N THR A 140 9.74 -14.62 -4.63
CA THR A 140 10.80 -14.02 -3.82
C THR A 140 11.24 -14.95 -2.71
N GLY A 141 10.30 -15.46 -1.91
CA GLY A 141 10.59 -16.39 -0.83
C GLY A 141 11.25 -17.67 -1.34
N ALA A 142 10.80 -18.19 -2.48
CA ALA A 142 11.40 -19.37 -3.10
C ALA A 142 12.85 -19.12 -3.53
N LYS A 143 13.15 -17.94 -4.09
CA LYS A 143 14.52 -17.55 -4.47
C LYS A 143 15.43 -17.40 -3.26
N VAL A 144 14.93 -16.80 -2.18
CA VAL A 144 15.68 -16.66 -0.92
C VAL A 144 15.99 -18.03 -0.32
N LEU A 145 14.99 -18.90 -0.16
CA LEU A 145 15.21 -20.26 0.39
C LEU A 145 16.14 -21.09 -0.48
N ASN A 146 16.01 -20.97 -1.80
CA ASN A 146 16.89 -21.67 -2.74
C ASN A 146 18.35 -21.20 -2.63
N THR A 147 18.57 -19.92 -2.36
CA THR A 147 19.92 -19.36 -2.13
C THR A 147 20.49 -19.81 -0.78
N LEU A 148 19.66 -19.86 0.27
CA LEU A 148 20.07 -20.32 1.61
C LEU A 148 20.34 -21.84 1.68
N SER A 149 19.74 -22.62 0.78
CA SER A 149 19.85 -24.08 0.75
C SER A 149 20.92 -24.59 -0.24
N ASP A 150 21.83 -23.71 -0.69
CA ASP A 150 22.88 -24.01 -1.68
C ASP A 150 22.35 -24.73 -2.94
N HIS A 151 21.20 -24.29 -3.47
CA HIS A 151 20.59 -24.88 -4.67
C HIS A 151 20.32 -26.40 -4.59
N SER A 152 20.02 -26.93 -3.39
CA SER A 152 19.78 -28.37 -3.20
C SER A 152 18.59 -28.94 -3.99
N MET A 153 17.56 -28.14 -4.27
CA MET A 153 16.31 -28.57 -4.91
C MET A 153 15.82 -27.54 -5.95
N CYS A 154 14.83 -27.93 -6.77
CA CYS A 154 14.25 -27.02 -7.75
C CYS A 154 13.41 -25.90 -7.10
N THR A 155 13.50 -24.69 -7.63
CA THR A 155 12.78 -23.50 -7.12
C THR A 155 11.26 -23.68 -7.08
N ALA A 156 10.72 -24.58 -7.93
CA ALA A 156 9.30 -24.94 -7.92
C ALA A 156 8.88 -25.59 -6.59
N VAL A 157 9.69 -26.50 -6.03
CA VAL A 157 9.39 -27.13 -4.74
C VAL A 157 9.44 -26.12 -3.60
N PHE A 158 10.44 -25.23 -3.61
CA PHE A 158 10.51 -24.13 -2.64
C PHE A 158 9.32 -23.17 -2.73
N SER A 159 8.78 -22.92 -3.93
CA SER A 159 7.59 -22.09 -4.10
C SER A 159 6.34 -22.69 -3.45
N VAL A 160 6.18 -24.02 -3.50
CA VAL A 160 5.08 -24.73 -2.82
C VAL A 160 5.23 -24.62 -1.30
N ILE A 161 6.45 -24.81 -0.77
CA ILE A 161 6.73 -24.70 0.67
C ILE A 161 6.42 -23.29 1.18
N VAL A 162 6.86 -22.24 0.47
CA VAL A 162 6.58 -20.84 0.82
C VAL A 162 5.09 -20.54 0.75
N SER A 163 4.38 -21.08 -0.23
CA SER A 163 2.93 -20.92 -0.35
C SER A 163 2.19 -21.52 0.85
N ILE A 164 2.54 -22.75 1.25
CA ILE A 164 1.98 -23.40 2.45
C ILE A 164 2.30 -22.60 3.71
N MET A 165 3.55 -22.15 3.87
CA MET A 165 3.96 -21.32 5.00
C MET A 165 3.18 -20.00 5.03
N GLY A 166 2.98 -19.37 3.87
CA GLY A 166 2.20 -18.15 3.73
C GLY A 166 0.73 -18.33 4.12
N ILE A 167 0.11 -19.46 3.77
CA ILE A 167 -1.27 -19.80 4.19
C ILE A 167 -1.35 -19.95 5.71
N ILE A 168 -0.41 -20.68 6.33
CA ILE A 168 -0.37 -20.88 7.78
C ILE A 168 -0.14 -19.55 8.51
N MET A 169 0.80 -18.73 8.04
CA MET A 169 1.11 -17.43 8.61
C MET A 169 0.00 -16.38 8.38
N SER A 170 -0.89 -16.62 7.41
CA SER A 170 -2.05 -15.77 7.14
C SER A 170 -3.26 -16.09 8.02
N MET A 171 -3.28 -17.25 8.70
CA MET A 171 -4.34 -17.60 9.67
C MET A 171 -4.45 -16.67 10.89
N PRO A 172 -3.36 -16.16 11.51
CA PRO A 172 -3.47 -15.14 12.56
C PRO A 172 -3.86 -13.77 11.96
N ARG A 173 -5.11 -13.65 11.53
CA ARG A 173 -5.76 -12.46 10.94
C ARG A 173 -5.94 -11.28 11.93
N THR A 174 -5.19 -11.22 13.02
CA THR A 174 -5.26 -10.08 13.95
C THR A 174 -4.22 -9.04 13.55
N LEU A 175 -4.70 -7.87 13.06
CA LEU A 175 -3.87 -6.73 12.66
C LEU A 175 -2.90 -6.27 13.76
N HIS A 176 -3.22 -6.55 15.02
CA HIS A 176 -2.37 -6.25 16.17
C HIS A 176 -1.03 -6.99 16.13
N HIS A 177 -1.02 -8.28 15.77
CA HIS A 177 0.20 -9.08 15.70
C HIS A 177 1.11 -8.64 14.55
N VAL A 178 0.53 -8.36 13.38
CA VAL A 178 1.27 -7.88 12.19
C VAL A 178 1.89 -6.49 12.45
N SER A 179 1.16 -5.63 13.17
CA SER A 179 1.70 -4.35 13.61
C SER A 179 2.92 -4.49 14.53
N PHE A 180 2.94 -5.50 15.41
CA PHE A 180 4.09 -5.73 16.27
C PHE A 180 5.31 -6.16 15.44
N MET A 181 5.14 -7.14 14.55
CA MET A 181 6.22 -7.64 13.69
C MET A 181 6.82 -6.54 12.79
N SER A 182 6.00 -5.65 12.22
CA SER A 182 6.49 -4.53 11.39
C SER A 182 7.35 -3.53 12.16
N MET A 183 7.03 -3.25 13.43
CA MET A 183 7.87 -2.38 14.27
C MET A 183 9.26 -2.99 14.54
N PHE A 184 9.35 -4.32 14.71
CA PHE A 184 10.64 -5.00 14.84
C PHE A 184 11.44 -4.95 13.54
N SER A 185 10.80 -5.18 12.41
CA SER A 185 11.46 -5.11 11.09
C SER A 185 12.02 -3.71 10.82
N CYS A 186 11.24 -2.66 11.09
CA CYS A 186 11.67 -1.28 10.90
C CYS A 186 12.86 -0.91 11.81
N LYS A 187 12.84 -1.34 13.08
CA LYS A 187 13.99 -1.18 13.99
C LYS A 187 15.25 -1.86 13.45
N CYS A 188 15.13 -3.07 12.90
CA CYS A 188 16.25 -3.80 12.31
C CYS A 188 16.83 -3.05 11.09
N GLN A 189 15.96 -2.53 10.24
CA GLN A 189 16.35 -1.80 9.03
C GLN A 189 17.09 -0.48 9.37
N ILE A 190 16.65 0.24 10.41
CA ILE A 190 17.32 1.44 10.92
C ILE A 190 18.67 1.08 11.59
N HIS A 191 18.75 -0.07 12.26
CA HIS A 191 20.02 -0.52 12.84
C HIS A 191 21.04 -0.88 11.75
N GLN A 192 20.60 -1.48 10.64
CA GLN A 192 21.47 -1.77 9.50
C GLN A 192 21.97 -0.52 8.77
N THR A 193 21.21 0.58 8.74
CA THR A 193 21.68 1.85 8.16
C THR A 193 22.64 2.61 9.09
N GLN A 194 22.70 2.25 10.37
CA GLN A 194 23.62 2.82 11.36
C GLN A 194 24.94 2.05 11.49
N CYS A 195 25.04 0.83 10.92
CA CYS A 195 26.31 0.12 10.81
C CYS A 195 27.05 0.60 9.55
N PRO A 196 28.10 1.43 9.66
CA PRO A 196 29.01 1.65 8.55
C PRO A 196 29.71 0.32 8.23
N TYR A 197 29.69 -0.08 6.96
CA TYR A 197 30.71 -0.97 6.42
C TYR A 197 32.06 -0.25 6.42
#